data_AF-A0A820HSF9-F1
#
_entry.id   AF-A0A820HSF9-F1
#
_cell.length_a   1.000
_cell.length_b   1.000
_cell.length_c   1.000
_cell.angle_alpha   90.00
_cell.angle_beta   90.00
_cell.angle_gamma   90.00
#
_symmetry.space_group_name_H-M   'P 1'
#
loop_
_entity.id
_entity.type
_entity.pdbx_description
1 polymer ?
#
loop_
_entity_poly.entity_id
_entity_poly.type
_entity_poly.pdbx_seq_one_letter_code
_entity_poly.pdbx_strand_id
1 'polypeptide(L)'
;MGAVYQAAAISKGYRVKKFLVKDTNQYPINVEFERHNDTMDQKLIDRILFDHNNHYPNRKLMTFNKYTDDFSFNIHYGDLTYLSSNDKHALGITELSRIHVTGVNKTYDKHKDTMESKGVRAHFQLDDSCLLVLDRIEFIFGKKGVDIDNNDTKPKEESTLS
;
A
#
# COMPACT_ATOMS: atom_id res chain seq x y z
N MET A 1 27.40 -17.71 3.44
CA MET A 1 26.98 -18.23 4.77
C MET A 1 25.62 -17.68 5.23
N GLY A 2 25.39 -16.35 5.22
CA GLY A 2 24.12 -15.76 5.68
C GLY A 2 22.87 -16.31 4.98
N ALA A 3 22.88 -16.44 3.65
CA ALA A 3 21.75 -17.01 2.90
C ALA A 3 21.41 -18.47 3.32
N VAL A 4 22.42 -19.30 3.58
CA VAL A 4 22.23 -20.68 4.05
C VAL A 4 21.59 -20.70 5.44
N TYR A 5 22.02 -19.79 6.32
CA TYR A 5 21.42 -19.63 7.64
C TYR A 5 19.96 -19.17 7.56
N GLN A 6 19.65 -18.22 6.67
CA GLN A 6 18.28 -17.76 6.43
C GLN A 6 17.39 -18.89 5.89
N ALA A 7 17.89 -19.70 4.95
CA ALA A 7 17.18 -20.87 4.45
C ALA A 7 16.90 -21.91 5.56
N ALA A 8 17.88 -22.17 6.44
CA ALA A 8 17.70 -23.04 7.59
C ALA A 8 16.70 -22.46 8.61
N ALA A 9 16.63 -21.13 8.76
CA ALA A 9 15.67 -20.46 9.63
C ALA A 9 14.22 -20.53 9.12
N ILE A 10 14.01 -20.50 7.80
CA ILE A 10 12.70 -20.63 7.15
C ILE A 10 12.23 -22.09 7.13
N SER A 11 13.17 -23.03 7.02
CA SER A 11 12.87 -24.47 6.96
C SER A 11 12.33 -25.00 8.28
N LYS A 12 11.28 -25.83 8.22
CA LYS A 12 10.71 -26.52 9.38
C LYS A 12 11.63 -27.61 9.95
N GLY A 13 12.64 -28.05 9.20
CA GLY A 13 13.51 -29.18 9.56
C GLY A 13 14.67 -28.83 10.51
N TYR A 14 14.90 -27.54 10.79
CA TYR A 14 16.03 -27.08 11.58
C TYR A 14 15.59 -26.08 12.64
N ARG A 15 16.26 -26.08 13.81
CA ARG A 15 16.07 -25.08 14.86
C ARG A 15 17.35 -24.28 15.02
N VAL A 16 17.35 -23.06 14.51
CA VAL A 16 18.49 -22.12 14.61
C VAL A 16 18.21 -21.01 15.63
N LYS A 17 19.26 -20.29 16.06
CA LYS A 17 19.09 -19.13 16.95
C LYS A 17 18.40 -18.00 16.18
N LYS A 18 17.38 -17.36 16.78
CA LYS A 18 16.70 -16.24 16.13
C LYS A 18 17.70 -15.08 15.91
N PHE A 19 17.73 -14.58 14.68
CA PHE A 19 18.51 -13.43 14.26
C PHE A 19 17.58 -12.56 13.40
N LEU A 20 17.36 -11.30 13.83
CA LEU A 20 16.45 -10.40 13.13
C LEU A 20 17.24 -9.58 12.11
N VAL A 21 16.88 -9.72 10.84
CA VAL A 21 17.38 -8.88 9.76
C VAL A 21 16.25 -7.94 9.37
N LYS A 22 16.56 -6.65 9.29
CA LYS A 22 15.69 -5.64 8.69
C LYS A 22 16.48 -4.97 7.58
N ASP A 23 15.86 -4.83 6.44
CA ASP A 23 16.43 -4.16 5.28
C ASP A 23 15.44 -3.13 4.74
N THR A 24 15.85 -2.32 3.76
CA THR A 24 15.10 -1.16 3.29
C THR A 24 14.88 -1.18 1.77
N ASN A 25 13.70 -0.76 1.30
CA ASN A 25 13.45 -0.62 -0.13
C ASN A 25 14.24 0.56 -0.71
N GLN A 26 14.87 0.35 -1.87
CA GLN A 26 15.71 1.37 -2.52
C GLN A 26 14.94 2.40 -3.33
N TYR A 27 13.72 2.08 -3.77
CA TYR A 27 12.91 2.94 -4.62
C TYR A 27 11.55 3.18 -3.97
N PRO A 28 11.08 4.44 -3.90
CA PRO A 28 9.72 4.71 -3.44
C PRO A 28 8.71 4.12 -4.42
N ILE A 29 7.59 3.66 -3.89
CA ILE A 29 6.47 3.10 -4.65
C ILE A 29 5.27 3.99 -4.39
N ASN A 30 4.63 4.44 -5.47
CA ASN A 30 3.46 5.29 -5.44
C ASN A 30 2.25 4.61 -6.07
N VAL A 31 1.07 5.10 -5.72
CA VAL A 31 -0.22 4.70 -6.28
C VAL A 31 -0.91 5.93 -6.86
N GLU A 32 -1.16 5.87 -8.16
CA GLU A 32 -1.83 6.89 -8.96
C GLU A 32 -3.28 6.48 -9.24
N PHE A 33 -4.24 7.37 -8.95
CA PHE A 33 -5.67 7.11 -9.12
C PHE A 33 -6.48 8.39 -9.34
N GLU A 34 -7.67 8.23 -9.92
CA GLU A 34 -8.57 9.35 -10.21
C GLU A 34 -9.53 9.64 -9.04
N ARG A 35 -9.36 10.79 -8.37
CA ARG A 35 -10.31 11.20 -7.34
C ARG A 35 -11.59 11.73 -7.96
N HIS A 36 -12.69 11.05 -7.67
CA HIS A 36 -14.04 11.54 -7.93
C HIS A 36 -14.41 12.56 -6.84
N ASN A 37 -14.51 13.84 -7.22
CA ASN A 37 -15.12 14.87 -6.40
C ASN A 37 -16.55 15.14 -6.90
N ASP A 38 -17.39 15.73 -6.06
CA ASP A 38 -18.77 16.08 -6.40
C ASP A 38 -18.84 17.18 -7.50
N THR A 39 -17.72 17.88 -7.75
CA THR A 39 -17.50 18.76 -8.89
C THR A 39 -16.93 17.95 -10.05
N MET A 40 -17.42 18.15 -11.28
CA MET A 40 -17.09 17.36 -12.50
C MET A 40 -15.59 17.29 -12.91
N ASP A 41 -14.67 17.78 -12.08
CA ASP A 41 -13.24 17.71 -12.31
C ASP A 41 -12.66 16.41 -11.74
N GLN A 42 -12.31 15.48 -12.62
CA GLN A 42 -11.51 14.30 -12.29
C GLN A 42 -10.06 14.74 -12.04
N LYS A 43 -9.65 14.78 -10.77
CA LYS A 43 -8.27 15.09 -10.39
C LYS A 43 -7.49 13.79 -10.21
N LEU A 44 -6.43 13.63 -11.00
CA LEU A 44 -5.46 12.56 -10.82
C LEU A 44 -4.63 12.84 -9.54
N ILE A 45 -4.58 11.85 -8.66
CA ILE A 45 -3.85 11.90 -7.39
C ILE A 45 -2.76 10.85 -7.44
N ASP A 46 -1.55 11.29 -7.15
CA ASP A 46 -0.43 10.42 -6.89
C ASP A 46 -0.12 10.41 -5.37
N ARG A 47 -0.09 9.22 -4.76
CA ARG A 47 0.16 9.05 -3.33
C ARG A 47 1.27 8.05 -3.08
N ILE A 48 2.22 8.44 -2.24
CA ILE A 48 3.29 7.56 -1.77
C ILE A 48 2.71 6.39 -0.98
N LEU A 49 2.94 5.17 -1.47
CA LEU A 49 2.64 3.93 -0.78
C LEU A 49 3.82 3.53 0.09
N PHE A 50 4.99 3.21 -0.46
CA PHE A 50 6.21 2.95 0.32
C PHE A 50 7.25 4.02 -0.02
N ASP A 51 7.77 4.70 0.99
CA ASP A 51 8.75 5.77 0.78
C ASP A 51 10.15 5.19 0.51
N HIS A 52 11.09 6.02 0.07
CA HIS A 52 12.49 5.68 -0.08
C HIS A 52 13.09 5.21 1.26
N ASN A 53 13.84 4.11 1.25
CA ASN A 53 14.47 3.49 2.42
C ASN A 53 13.50 3.08 3.53
N ASN A 54 12.24 2.81 3.21
CA ASN A 54 11.30 2.24 4.17
C ASN A 54 11.69 0.78 4.48
N HIS A 55 11.52 0.37 5.74
CA HIS A 55 11.91 -0.99 6.14
C HIS A 55 10.93 -2.02 5.56
N TYR A 56 11.43 -3.22 5.22
CA TYR A 56 10.61 -4.39 4.87
C TYR A 56 11.00 -5.61 5.74
N PRO A 57 10.06 -6.55 5.98
CA PRO A 57 8.67 -6.57 5.52
C PRO A 57 7.80 -5.49 6.18
N ASN A 58 6.85 -4.91 5.43
CA ASN A 58 5.98 -3.85 5.93
C ASN A 58 4.62 -3.86 5.23
N ARG A 59 3.55 -3.64 5.99
CA ARG A 59 2.16 -3.65 5.50
C ARG A 59 1.60 -2.23 5.52
N LYS A 60 0.93 -1.85 4.45
CA LYS A 60 0.22 -0.58 4.35
C LYS A 60 -1.20 -0.77 3.87
N LEU A 61 -2.08 0.05 4.42
CA LEU A 61 -3.49 0.10 4.08
C LEU A 61 -3.77 1.42 3.39
N MET A 62 -4.37 1.35 2.21
CA MET A 62 -4.82 2.52 1.48
C MET A 62 -6.33 2.48 1.31
N THR A 63 -6.98 3.59 1.66
CA THR A 63 -8.43 3.73 1.51
C THR A 63 -8.75 4.68 0.36
N PHE A 64 -9.55 4.17 -0.57
CA PHE A 64 -10.17 4.88 -1.67
C PHE A 64 -11.57 5.33 -1.22
N ASN A 65 -11.63 6.54 -0.66
CA ASN A 65 -12.87 7.11 -0.14
C ASN A 65 -13.83 7.50 -1.27
N LYS A 66 -15.14 7.40 -1.01
CA LYS A 66 -16.22 7.81 -1.92
C LYS A 66 -16.33 7.07 -3.27
N TYR A 67 -15.56 6.01 -3.49
CA TYR A 67 -15.73 5.19 -4.69
C TYR A 67 -16.99 4.34 -4.59
N THR A 68 -17.91 4.57 -5.53
CA THR A 68 -19.17 3.83 -5.70
C THR A 68 -19.14 2.92 -6.92
N ASP A 69 -18.30 3.23 -7.91
CA ASP A 69 -18.19 2.52 -9.16
C ASP A 69 -16.89 1.74 -9.28
N ASP A 70 -16.84 0.84 -10.27
CA ASP A 70 -15.64 0.11 -10.64
C ASP A 70 -14.58 1.12 -11.12
N PHE A 71 -13.34 0.94 -10.69
CA PHE A 71 -12.27 1.91 -10.93
C PHE A 71 -10.93 1.23 -11.16
N SER A 72 -9.96 2.01 -11.60
CA SER A 72 -8.59 1.53 -11.82
C SER A 72 -7.60 2.45 -11.12
N PHE A 73 -6.45 1.89 -10.75
CA PHE A 73 -5.32 2.64 -10.25
C PHE A 73 -4.01 2.02 -10.74
N ASN A 74 -2.99 2.85 -10.88
CA ASN A 74 -1.68 2.44 -11.34
C ASN A 74 -0.70 2.46 -10.16
N ILE A 75 0.23 1.53 -10.17
CA ILE A 75 1.35 1.48 -9.23
C ILE A 75 2.62 1.69 -10.02
N HIS A 76 3.46 2.61 -9.57
CA HIS A 76 4.71 2.96 -10.23
C HIS A 76 5.79 3.34 -9.22
N TYR A 77 7.03 3.43 -9.66
CA TYR A 77 8.08 4.05 -8.87
C TYR A 77 7.84 5.55 -8.72
N GLY A 78 7.98 6.05 -7.49
CA GLY A 78 7.70 7.43 -7.10
C GLY A 78 8.81 8.41 -7.47
N ASP A 79 9.22 9.25 -6.53
CA ASP A 79 10.30 10.20 -6.74
C ASP A 79 11.63 9.47 -6.99
N LEU A 80 12.21 9.67 -8.18
CA LEU A 80 13.51 9.13 -8.57
C LEU A 80 14.56 10.23 -8.79
N THR A 81 14.29 11.47 -8.34
CA THR A 81 15.17 12.62 -8.60
C THR A 81 16.60 12.43 -8.07
N TYR A 82 16.79 11.62 -7.04
CA TYR A 82 18.09 11.29 -6.44
C TYR A 82 18.96 10.37 -7.30
N LEU A 83 18.41 9.72 -8.33
CA LEU A 83 19.16 8.84 -9.23
C LEU A 83 19.87 9.63 -10.33
N SER A 84 21.07 9.17 -10.70
CA SER A 84 21.78 9.68 -11.88
C SER A 84 21.03 9.33 -13.17
N SER A 85 21.31 10.04 -14.27
CA SER A 85 20.69 9.75 -15.57
C SER A 85 20.96 8.32 -16.04
N ASN A 86 22.14 7.77 -15.75
CA ASN A 86 22.50 6.40 -16.09
C ASN A 86 21.67 5.39 -15.29
N ASP A 87 21.48 5.63 -13.99
CA ASP A 87 20.70 4.73 -13.13
C ASP A 87 19.22 4.75 -13.49
N LYS A 88 18.66 5.93 -13.82
CA LYS A 88 17.29 6.05 -14.34
C LYS A 88 17.10 5.28 -15.63
N HIS A 89 18.07 5.36 -16.55
CA HIS A 89 18.04 4.60 -17.79
C HIS A 89 18.15 3.09 -17.54
N ALA A 90 18.97 2.67 -16.58
CA ALA A 90 19.11 1.27 -16.20
C ALA A 90 17.84 0.69 -15.54
N LEU A 91 17.09 1.51 -14.80
CA LEU A 91 15.82 1.11 -14.17
C LEU A 91 14.77 0.70 -15.22
N GLY A 92 14.78 1.35 -16.38
CA GLY A 92 13.86 1.03 -17.48
C GLY A 92 12.42 1.43 -17.18
N ILE A 93 11.51 0.46 -17.16
CA ILE A 93 10.06 0.70 -16.99
C ILE A 93 9.77 1.11 -15.54
N THR A 94 9.11 2.26 -15.37
CA THR A 94 8.74 2.78 -14.04
C THR A 94 7.35 2.38 -13.57
N GLU A 95 6.48 1.93 -14.48
CA GLU A 95 5.17 1.39 -14.15
C GLU A 95 5.29 -0.06 -13.70
N LEU A 96 4.84 -0.36 -12.48
CA LEU A 96 4.93 -1.68 -11.87
C LEU A 96 3.71 -2.54 -12.21
N SER A 97 2.51 -1.96 -12.08
CA SER A 97 1.27 -2.69 -12.32
C SER A 97 0.08 -1.75 -12.47
N ARG A 98 -0.88 -2.14 -13.31
CA ARG A 98 -2.20 -1.51 -13.40
C ARG A 98 -3.25 -2.43 -12.81
N ILE A 99 -4.02 -1.92 -11.85
CA ILE A 99 -5.03 -2.69 -11.12
C ILE A 99 -6.42 -2.21 -11.52
N HIS A 100 -7.30 -3.16 -11.82
CA HIS A 100 -8.71 -2.92 -12.13
C HIS A 100 -9.57 -3.53 -11.02
N VAL A 101 -10.33 -2.70 -10.32
CA VAL A 101 -11.22 -3.10 -9.24
C VAL A 101 -12.65 -3.18 -9.77
N THR A 102 -13.22 -4.38 -9.77
CA THR A 102 -14.55 -4.64 -10.32
C THR A 102 -15.54 -5.12 -9.27
N GLY A 103 -16.84 -4.86 -9.47
CA GLY A 103 -17.91 -5.29 -8.57
C GLY A 103 -18.19 -4.33 -7.40
N VAL A 104 -17.61 -3.13 -7.42
CA VAL A 104 -17.86 -2.08 -6.43
C VAL A 104 -19.29 -1.57 -6.58
N ASN A 105 -19.69 -1.24 -7.82
CA ASN A 105 -21.04 -0.74 -8.12
C ASN A 105 -22.12 -1.73 -7.65
N LYS A 106 -22.00 -3.01 -8.04
CA LYS A 106 -22.94 -4.08 -7.65
C LYS A 106 -23.08 -4.20 -6.13
N THR A 107 -21.97 -4.06 -5.41
CA THR A 107 -21.96 -4.19 -3.95
C THR A 107 -22.53 -2.93 -3.27
N TYR A 108 -22.25 -1.76 -3.84
CA TYR A 108 -22.78 -0.47 -3.40
C TYR A 108 -24.30 -0.44 -3.52
N ASP A 109 -24.84 -0.76 -4.69
CA ASP A 109 -26.28 -0.77 -4.94
C ASP A 109 -27.04 -1.73 -4.03
N LYS A 110 -26.42 -2.85 -3.65
CA LYS A 110 -27.03 -3.84 -2.76
C LYS A 110 -27.18 -3.35 -1.31
N HIS A 111 -26.35 -2.41 -0.85
CA HIS A 111 -26.28 -2.03 0.57
C HIS A 111 -26.49 -0.54 0.84
N LYS A 112 -26.58 0.30 -0.20
CA LYS A 112 -26.71 1.78 -0.09
C LYS A 112 -27.88 2.25 0.78
N ASP A 113 -28.99 1.51 0.78
CA ASP A 113 -30.19 1.91 1.52
C ASP A 113 -30.05 1.65 3.02
N THR A 114 -29.32 0.59 3.39
CA THR A 114 -29.20 0.12 4.78
C THR A 114 -27.95 0.67 5.48
N MET A 115 -26.85 0.86 4.77
CA MET A 115 -25.56 1.24 5.34
C MET A 115 -24.90 2.37 4.58
N GLU A 116 -24.03 3.11 5.25
CA GLU A 116 -23.25 4.19 4.63
C GLU A 116 -21.95 3.64 4.05
N SER A 117 -21.64 3.97 2.80
CA SER A 117 -20.38 3.53 2.17
C SER A 117 -19.19 4.31 2.74
N LYS A 118 -18.20 3.58 3.26
CA LYS A 118 -16.90 4.15 3.70
C LYS A 118 -15.83 4.06 2.60
N GLY A 119 -16.15 3.48 1.44
CA GLY A 119 -15.22 3.32 0.32
C GLY A 119 -14.48 1.98 0.32
N VAL A 120 -13.47 1.88 -0.54
CA VAL A 120 -12.71 0.65 -0.80
C VAL A 120 -11.37 0.70 -0.07
N ARG A 121 -10.96 -0.38 0.59
CA ARG A 121 -9.64 -0.54 1.21
C ARG A 121 -8.80 -1.54 0.45
N ALA A 122 -7.58 -1.17 0.13
CA ALA A 122 -6.57 -2.04 -0.47
C ALA A 122 -5.43 -2.28 0.52
N HIS A 123 -5.11 -3.56 0.73
CA HIS A 123 -4.06 -4.01 1.63
C HIS A 123 -2.81 -4.35 0.83
N PHE A 124 -1.77 -3.55 1.01
CA PHE A 124 -0.48 -3.72 0.37
C PHE A 124 0.56 -4.23 1.36
N GLN A 125 1.52 -5.00 0.87
CA GLN A 125 2.64 -5.49 1.65
C GLN A 125 3.93 -5.47 0.81
N LEU A 126 5.03 -5.03 1.40
CA LEU A 126 6.37 -5.48 1.01
C LEU A 126 6.71 -6.71 1.83
N ASP A 127 6.97 -7.83 1.16
CA ASP A 127 7.32 -9.09 1.81
C ASP A 127 8.80 -9.15 2.24
N ASP A 128 9.24 -10.30 2.78
CA ASP A 128 10.63 -10.51 3.22
C ASP A 128 11.65 -10.46 2.07
N SER A 129 11.20 -10.45 0.81
CA SER A 129 12.03 -10.35 -0.40
C SER A 129 11.94 -8.99 -1.08
N CYS A 130 11.33 -7.99 -0.42
CA CYS A 130 11.04 -6.66 -0.97
C CYS A 130 10.12 -6.68 -2.20
N LEU A 131 9.30 -7.72 -2.36
CA LEU A 131 8.29 -7.78 -3.42
C LEU A 131 7.00 -7.10 -2.96
N LEU A 132 6.45 -6.27 -3.84
CA LEU A 132 5.14 -5.65 -3.63
C LEU A 132 4.03 -6.66 -3.87
N VAL A 133 3.18 -6.83 -2.86
CA VAL A 133 2.01 -7.70 -2.89
C VAL A 133 0.77 -6.88 -2.57
N LEU A 134 -0.24 -6.95 -3.44
CA LEU A 134 -1.60 -6.54 -3.13
C LEU A 134 -2.35 -7.74 -2.56
N ASP A 135 -2.43 -7.80 -1.23
CA ASP A 135 -2.96 -8.95 -0.47
C ASP A 135 -4.47 -9.12 -0.68
N ARG A 136 -5.22 -8.02 -0.55
CA ARG A 136 -6.68 -8.02 -0.68
C ARG A 136 -7.25 -6.63 -0.88
N ILE A 137 -8.45 -6.60 -1.46
CA ILE A 137 -9.29 -5.42 -1.60
C ILE A 137 -10.65 -5.69 -0.94
N GLU A 138 -11.11 -4.78 -0.09
CA GLU A 138 -12.36 -4.89 0.65
C GLU A 138 -13.21 -3.65 0.44
N PHE A 139 -14.52 -3.80 0.24
CA PHE A 139 -15.46 -2.68 0.22
C PHE A 139 -16.17 -2.56 1.57
N ILE A 140 -16.15 -1.37 2.16
CA ILE A 140 -16.50 -1.19 3.57
C ILE A 140 -17.73 -0.33 3.74
N PHE A 141 -18.63 -0.81 4.57
CA PHE A 141 -19.83 -0.12 5.00
C PHE A 141 -19.76 0.22 6.49
N GLY A 142 -20.24 1.41 6.83
CA GLY A 142 -20.46 1.88 8.20
C GLY A 142 -21.93 1.83 8.58
N LYS A 143 -22.20 1.66 9.89
CA LYS A 143 -23.52 1.96 10.44
C LYS A 143 -23.76 3.47 10.32
N LYS A 144 -24.92 3.88 9.80
CA LYS A 144 -25.34 5.29 9.73
C LYS A 144 -25.23 5.92 11.14
N GLY A 145 -24.36 6.91 11.31
CA GLY A 145 -24.20 7.68 12.57
C GLY A 145 -23.02 7.33 13.48
N VAL A 146 -22.00 6.57 13.04
CA VAL A 146 -20.73 6.43 13.79
C VAL A 146 -19.53 6.65 12.87
N ASP A 147 -19.01 7.87 12.91
CA ASP A 147 -17.69 8.22 12.41
C ASP A 147 -16.63 7.55 13.30
N ILE A 148 -15.88 6.62 12.71
CA ILE A 148 -14.68 6.09 13.34
C ILE A 148 -13.53 6.69 12.55
N ASP A 149 -13.06 7.84 13.01
CA ASP A 149 -11.79 8.45 12.61
C ASP A 149 -10.65 7.52 13.03
N ASN A 150 -10.34 6.53 12.19
CA ASN A 150 -9.12 5.76 12.33
C ASN A 150 -8.02 6.46 11.54
N ASN A 151 -7.51 7.54 12.11
CA ASN A 151 -6.32 8.23 11.60
C ASN A 151 -5.30 8.55 12.71
N ASP A 152 -5.19 7.69 13.71
CA ASP A 152 -4.10 7.73 14.69
C ASP A 152 -3.24 6.46 14.61
N THR A 153 -2.19 6.55 13.79
CA THR A 153 -0.92 5.89 14.10
C THR A 153 0.21 6.74 13.56
N LYS A 154 0.34 7.96 14.08
CA LYS A 154 1.67 8.59 14.17
C LYS A 154 2.44 7.82 15.26
N PRO A 155 3.66 7.32 15.00
CA PRO A 155 4.50 6.84 16.08
C PRO A 155 4.81 8.03 16.98
N LYS A 156 4.47 7.91 18.27
CA LYS A 156 4.99 8.82 19.29
C LYS A 156 6.51 8.63 19.32
N GLU A 157 7.25 9.65 18.92
CA GLU A 157 8.66 9.77 19.27
C GLU A 157 8.73 9.93 20.78
N GLU A 158 9.09 8.86 21.48
CA GLU A 158 9.52 8.94 22.88
C GLU A 158 10.86 9.69 22.90
N SER A 159 10.79 10.99 23.18
CA SER A 159 11.92 11.75 23.68
C SER A 159 12.26 11.25 25.08
N THR A 160 13.27 10.39 25.17
CA THR A 160 14.04 10.19 26.38
C THR A 160 15.44 10.70 26.13
N LEU A 161 15.76 11.89 26.64
CA LEU A 161 16.77 12.02 27.70
C LEU A 161 16.90 13.47 28.16
N SER A 162 16.92 13.58 29.48
CA SER A 162 17.44 14.67 30.30
C SER A 162 18.88 15.03 29.96
#